data_AF-A0A4Q0PAA5-F1
#
_entry.id   AF-A0A4Q0PAA5-F1
#
_cell.length_a   1.000
_cell.length_b   1.000
_cell.length_c   1.000
_cell.angle_alpha   90.00
_cell.angle_beta   90.00
_cell.angle_gamma   90.00
#
_symmetry.space_group_name_H-M   'P 1'
#
loop_
_entity.id
_entity.type
_entity.pdbx_description
1 polymer ?
#
loop_
_entity_poly.entity_id
_entity_poly.type
_entity_poly.pdbx_seq_one_letter_code
_entity_poly.pdbx_strand_id
1 'polypeptide(L)'
;MDRGYIYIETERWTDWYHNSGNGLSKTHSTFEGLTREVIFSNTSGYSSYQSYPTFEYGGGAYDSNIGANYDGKLSLEERTIEKITERTSVDKIYNNLEGKADCVYQKMVDNKNNINWILENFNDGDTPSQFNLKLVMSTTLGNETNASTIKSGNTFIIKINANTLSSRTTLGLARTVIHEGIHARLREFLFRKGGTVSKNDFPGVYEYYRIYQDNWDHQQMADFYRGTIAKGLKQFDNGQHTDQFYDDMAWEGLANIVDANNRPNEIYTEAWKKLTDTEQNRIKNTIANEKSNGNKTCVK
;
A
#
# COMPACT_ATOMS: atom_id res chain seq x y z
N MET A 1 -34.86 20.21 31.20
CA MET A 1 -33.83 19.34 31.82
C MET A 1 -33.07 18.73 30.67
N ASP A 2 -31.89 19.28 30.39
CA ASP A 2 -31.09 18.83 29.25
C ASP A 2 -30.45 17.49 29.60
N ARG A 3 -30.77 16.47 28.81
CA ARG A 3 -30.18 15.14 28.94
C ARG A 3 -28.83 15.17 28.22
N GLY A 4 -27.74 15.02 28.97
CA GLY A 4 -26.41 14.88 28.39
C GLY A 4 -26.22 13.47 27.83
N TYR A 5 -25.75 13.38 26.59
CA TYR A 5 -25.26 12.14 26.00
C TYR A 5 -23.74 12.17 25.96
N ILE A 6 -23.12 11.04 26.30
CA ILE A 6 -21.69 10.81 26.07
C ILE A 6 -21.59 9.74 24.99
N TYR A 7 -20.90 10.08 23.91
CA TYR A 7 -20.50 9.11 22.90
C TYR A 7 -19.17 8.50 23.32
N ILE A 8 -19.13 7.18 23.42
CA ILE A 8 -17.90 6.44 23.58
C ILE A 8 -17.64 5.70 22.27
N GLU A 9 -16.51 5.99 21.66
CA GLU A 9 -16.02 5.26 20.51
C GLU A 9 -15.07 4.19 21.00
N THR A 10 -15.33 2.94 20.63
CA THR A 10 -14.48 1.80 20.96
C THR A 10 -14.00 1.18 19.67
N GLU A 11 -12.68 1.07 19.54
CA GLU A 11 -12.05 0.39 18.43
C GLU A 11 -12.24 -1.12 18.55
N ARG A 12 -12.54 -1.78 17.44
CA ARG A 12 -12.58 -3.24 17.35
C ARG A 12 -11.41 -3.74 16.54
N TRP A 13 -10.66 -4.65 17.15
CA TRP A 13 -9.49 -5.29 16.57
C TRP A 13 -9.67 -6.80 16.64
N THR A 14 -9.30 -7.48 15.56
CA THR A 14 -9.06 -8.93 15.55
C THR A 14 -7.57 -9.18 15.68
N ASP A 15 -7.15 -9.81 16.78
CA ASP A 15 -5.76 -10.17 17.02
C ASP A 15 -5.49 -11.61 16.60
N TRP A 16 -4.42 -11.80 15.83
CA TRP A 16 -4.00 -13.10 15.33
C TRP A 16 -2.75 -13.58 16.06
N TYR A 17 -2.78 -14.81 16.57
CA TYR A 17 -1.67 -15.43 17.29
C TYR A 17 -1.18 -16.68 16.58
N HIS A 18 0.13 -16.89 16.60
CA HIS A 18 0.77 -18.12 16.17
C HIS A 18 1.11 -18.97 17.40
N ASN A 19 0.68 -20.24 17.39
CA ASN A 19 0.96 -21.19 18.45
C ASN A 19 2.16 -22.06 18.06
N SER A 20 3.27 -21.94 18.80
CA SER A 20 4.50 -22.70 18.57
C SER A 20 4.67 -23.89 19.52
N GLY A 21 3.62 -24.29 20.25
CA GLY A 21 3.66 -25.39 21.22
C GLY A 21 4.22 -24.98 22.60
N ASN A 22 5.07 -23.96 22.66
CA ASN A 22 5.59 -23.38 23.91
C ASN A 22 4.93 -22.04 24.29
N GLY A 23 3.93 -21.59 23.52
CA GLY A 23 3.19 -20.36 23.80
C GLY A 23 2.53 -19.76 22.55
N LEU A 24 1.76 -18.70 22.78
CA LEU A 24 1.16 -17.87 21.74
C LEU A 24 2.02 -16.64 21.50
N SER A 25 2.46 -16.42 20.27
CA SER A 25 3.09 -15.17 19.86
C SER A 25 2.14 -14.37 18.97
N LYS A 26 1.88 -13.11 19.33
CA LYS A 26 1.07 -12.20 18.50
C LYS A 26 1.76 -12.02 17.15
N THR A 27 0.99 -12.17 16.08
CA THR A 27 1.50 -12.01 14.71
C THR A 27 1.15 -10.64 14.16
N HIS A 28 -0.14 -10.33 14.13
CA HIS A 28 -0.68 -9.08 13.64
C HIS A 28 -2.08 -8.83 14.21
N SER A 29 -2.58 -7.62 13.97
CA SER A 29 -3.93 -7.19 14.30
C SER A 29 -4.61 -6.67 13.05
N THR A 30 -5.89 -6.93 12.90
CA THR A 30 -6.73 -6.38 11.84
C THR A 30 -7.77 -5.47 12.48
N PHE A 31 -7.84 -4.23 12.00
CA PHE A 31 -8.87 -3.29 12.45
C PHE A 31 -10.21 -3.64 11.79
N GLU A 32 -11.24 -3.88 12.59
CA GLU A 32 -12.57 -4.28 12.12
C GLU A 32 -13.54 -3.10 12.05
N GLY A 33 -13.22 -1.99 12.73
CA GLY A 33 -14.03 -0.77 12.72
C GLY A 33 -14.19 -0.14 14.10
N LEU A 34 -14.88 1.00 14.11
CA LEU A 34 -15.33 1.65 15.33
C LEU A 34 -16.75 1.20 15.67
N THR A 35 -16.99 0.89 16.93
CA THR A 35 -18.35 0.85 17.49
C THR A 35 -18.56 2.06 18.36
N ARG A 36 -19.66 2.77 18.14
CA ARG A 36 -20.07 3.90 18.98
C ARG A 36 -21.17 3.45 19.92
N GLU A 37 -20.91 3.54 21.21
CA GLU A 37 -21.90 3.31 22.26
C GLU A 37 -22.36 4.66 22.80
N VAL A 38 -23.66 4.77 23.08
CA VAL A 38 -24.25 5.96 23.69
C VAL A 38 -24.57 5.63 25.13
N ILE A 39 -23.90 6.30 26.07
CA ILE A 39 -24.23 6.18 27.48
C ILE A 39 -25.11 7.36 27.88
N PHE A 40 -26.25 7.03 28.49
CA PHE A 40 -27.19 8.00 29.03
C PHE A 40 -26.84 8.28 30.49
N SER A 41 -26.54 9.53 30.82
CA SER A 41 -26.47 9.99 32.22
C SER A 41 -27.75 10.75 32.56
N ASN A 42 -28.55 10.20 33.45
CA ASN A 42 -29.80 10.83 33.94
C ASN A 42 -29.57 11.70 35.19
N THR A 43 -28.32 12.04 35.52
CA THR A 43 -28.04 12.77 36.75
C THR A 43 -27.96 14.27 36.49
N SER A 44 -29.04 14.98 36.78
CA SER A 44 -29.05 16.44 36.87
C SER A 44 -28.14 16.89 38.02
N GLY A 45 -27.01 17.53 37.71
CA GLY A 45 -26.26 18.34 38.69
C GLY A 45 -24.74 18.20 38.78
N TYR A 46 -24.05 17.43 37.93
CA TYR A 46 -22.59 17.31 38.06
C TYR A 46 -21.82 18.35 37.24
N SER A 47 -21.60 19.52 37.84
CA SER A 47 -20.58 20.47 37.40
C SER A 47 -19.27 20.20 38.12
N SER A 48 -18.28 19.65 37.42
CA SER A 48 -16.86 20.00 37.58
C SER A 48 -15.98 19.05 36.78
N TYR A 49 -15.23 19.62 35.83
CA TYR A 49 -13.98 19.05 35.35
C TYR A 49 -13.06 18.84 36.56
N GLN A 50 -12.78 17.59 36.93
CA GLN A 50 -11.60 17.26 37.71
C GLN A 50 -10.69 16.41 36.82
N SER A 51 -9.59 17.05 36.42
CA SER A 51 -8.41 16.41 35.86
C SER A 51 -7.79 15.48 36.90
N TYR A 52 -7.78 14.18 36.63
CA TYR A 52 -6.90 13.23 37.31
C TYR A 52 -5.80 12.76 36.35
N PRO A 53 -4.53 12.80 36.76
CA PRO A 53 -3.42 12.30 35.96
C PRO A 53 -3.23 10.79 36.19
N THR A 54 -2.55 10.17 35.21
CA THR A 54 -1.92 8.84 35.22
C THR A 54 -2.82 7.60 35.29
N PHE A 55 -2.93 6.91 34.15
CA PHE A 55 -3.16 5.46 34.10
C PHE A 55 -1.81 4.78 33.81
N GLU A 56 -1.08 4.44 34.86
CA GLU A 56 -0.17 3.29 34.86
C GLU A 56 -1.00 2.05 35.19
N TYR A 57 -0.76 0.95 34.46
CA TYR A 57 -1.03 -0.45 34.80
C TYR A 57 -2.29 -0.78 35.64
N GLY A 58 -3.21 -1.56 35.06
CA GLY A 58 -4.14 -2.32 35.89
C GLY A 58 -5.21 -3.05 35.13
N GLY A 59 -5.39 -4.33 35.48
CA GLY A 59 -6.47 -5.17 34.98
C GLY A 59 -7.86 -4.67 35.38
N GLY A 60 -8.85 -5.23 34.70
CA GLY A 60 -10.24 -4.83 34.83
C GLY A 60 -10.77 -4.91 36.25
N ALA A 61 -11.29 -3.79 36.72
CA ALA A 61 -12.25 -3.74 37.81
C ALA A 61 -13.66 -3.78 37.18
N TYR A 62 -14.39 -4.86 37.44
CA TYR A 62 -15.83 -4.89 37.22
C TYR A 62 -16.49 -4.02 38.30
N ASP A 63 -17.01 -2.86 37.92
CA ASP A 63 -17.94 -2.11 38.76
C ASP A 63 -19.35 -2.68 38.58
N SER A 64 -19.88 -3.28 39.64
CA SER A 64 -21.15 -3.98 39.71
C SER A 64 -22.36 -3.08 40.05
N ASN A 65 -22.27 -1.77 39.86
CA ASN A 65 -23.34 -0.82 40.24
C ASN A 65 -24.04 -0.08 39.09
N ILE A 66 -24.15 -0.67 37.89
CA ILE A 66 -25.17 -0.23 36.91
C ILE A 66 -26.41 -1.10 37.07
N GLY A 67 -27.22 -0.73 38.07
CA GLY A 67 -28.49 -1.35 38.38
C GLY A 67 -29.47 -1.27 37.23
N ALA A 68 -30.01 -2.44 36.88
CA ALA A 68 -31.16 -2.63 36.03
C ALA A 68 -32.38 -1.87 36.59
N ASN A 69 -32.92 -0.96 35.78
CA ASN A 69 -34.35 -0.65 35.73
C ASN A 69 -34.60 0.33 34.59
N TYR A 70 -35.05 -0.15 33.44
CA TYR A 70 -35.98 0.63 32.62
C TYR A 70 -36.88 -0.30 31.81
N ASP A 71 -38.16 -0.07 32.02
CA ASP A 71 -39.35 -0.73 31.51
C ASP A 71 -39.42 -0.73 29.97
N GLY A 72 -40.02 -1.77 29.42
CA GLY A 72 -40.07 -2.07 28.00
C GLY A 72 -40.89 -1.09 27.17
N LYS A 73 -40.74 -1.26 25.85
CA LYS A 73 -41.34 -0.52 24.73
C LYS A 73 -40.52 0.66 24.21
N LEU A 74 -39.43 0.33 23.52
CA LEU A 74 -39.02 1.08 22.33
C LEU A 74 -38.99 0.10 21.16
N SER A 75 -39.78 0.40 20.15
CA SER A 75 -39.85 -0.35 18.90
C SER A 75 -38.46 -0.46 18.28
N LEU A 76 -38.10 -1.70 17.90
CA LEU A 76 -37.02 -1.98 16.97
C LEU A 76 -37.41 -1.42 15.59
N GLU A 77 -37.29 -0.11 15.41
CA GLU A 77 -37.08 0.42 14.07
C GLU A 77 -35.61 0.17 13.75
N GLU A 78 -35.38 -0.66 12.72
CA GLU A 78 -34.08 -0.87 12.09
C GLU A 78 -33.42 0.48 11.80
N ARG A 79 -32.54 0.91 12.69
CA ARG A 79 -31.60 1.98 12.38
C ARG A 79 -30.50 1.36 11.53
N THR A 80 -30.62 1.55 10.23
CA THR A 80 -29.52 1.42 9.27
C THR A 80 -28.26 2.03 9.88
N ILE A 81 -27.25 1.18 10.09
CA ILE A 81 -25.90 1.61 10.42
C ILE A 81 -25.37 2.31 9.17
N GLU A 82 -25.51 3.64 9.11
CA GLU A 82 -24.71 4.43 8.19
C GLU A 82 -23.26 4.31 8.65
N LYS A 83 -22.48 3.58 7.85
CA LYS A 83 -21.03 3.53 7.96
C LYS A 83 -20.48 4.90 7.59
N ILE A 84 -20.47 5.82 8.56
CA ILE A 84 -19.86 7.14 8.43
C ILE A 84 -18.35 6.92 8.25
N THR A 85 -17.96 6.84 6.98
CA THR A 85 -16.57 6.68 6.56
C THR A 85 -16.04 8.08 6.24
N GLU A 86 -15.88 8.92 7.25
CA GLU A 86 -15.13 10.18 7.11
C GLU A 86 -13.92 10.16 8.02
N ARG A 87 -12.92 9.38 7.58
CA ARG A 87 -11.53 9.58 8.00
C ARG A 87 -11.00 10.73 7.14
N THR A 88 -10.99 11.96 7.66
CA THR A 88 -10.36 13.12 7.01
C THR A 88 -8.83 13.10 7.17
N SER A 89 -8.19 11.99 6.77
CA SER A 89 -6.83 12.01 6.27
C SER A 89 -6.95 11.80 4.76
N VAL A 90 -7.15 12.89 4.01
CA VAL A 90 -7.28 12.78 2.55
C VAL A 90 -5.93 12.28 2.02
N ASP A 91 -5.86 11.00 1.68
CA ASP A 91 -4.78 10.46 0.88
C ASP A 91 -4.73 11.27 -0.42
N LYS A 92 -3.73 12.15 -0.53
CA LYS A 92 -3.57 13.07 -1.66
C LYS A 92 -2.87 12.34 -2.80
N ILE A 93 -3.51 11.30 -3.32
CA ILE A 93 -3.11 10.71 -4.60
C ILE A 93 -3.76 11.50 -5.72
N TYR A 94 -2.92 12.18 -6.48
CA TYR A 94 -3.31 12.97 -7.64
C TYR A 94 -3.04 12.14 -8.89
N ASN A 95 -4.10 11.62 -9.50
CA ASN A 95 -4.02 10.98 -10.80
C ASN A 95 -4.20 12.02 -11.92
N ASN A 96 -3.11 12.36 -12.60
CA ASN A 96 -3.11 13.17 -13.82
C ASN A 96 -2.63 12.34 -15.02
N LEU A 97 -2.88 11.02 -15.00
CA LEU A 97 -2.68 10.16 -16.15
C LEU A 97 -3.82 10.35 -17.14
N GLU A 98 -3.56 10.00 -18.40
CA GLU A 98 -4.53 10.11 -19.48
C GLU A 98 -4.52 8.84 -20.34
N GLY A 99 -5.58 8.66 -21.14
CA GLY A 99 -5.68 7.59 -22.13
C GLY A 99 -5.45 6.20 -21.55
N LYS A 100 -4.54 5.43 -22.17
CA LYS A 100 -4.23 4.06 -21.73
C LYS A 100 -3.64 3.99 -20.32
N ALA A 101 -2.85 4.99 -19.91
CA ALA A 101 -2.25 5.02 -18.58
C ALA A 101 -3.30 5.23 -17.49
N ASP A 102 -4.23 6.18 -17.71
CA ASP A 102 -5.37 6.33 -16.80
C ASP A 102 -6.21 5.05 -16.76
N CYS A 103 -6.54 4.47 -17.91
CA CYS A 103 -7.34 3.23 -17.93
C CYS A 103 -6.70 2.09 -17.11
N VAL A 104 -5.37 1.87 -17.25
CA VAL A 104 -4.66 0.87 -16.46
C VAL A 104 -4.67 1.22 -14.97
N TYR A 105 -4.40 2.48 -14.62
CA TYR A 105 -4.45 2.94 -13.22
C TYR A 105 -5.83 2.75 -12.59
N GLN A 106 -6.89 3.18 -13.28
CA GLN A 106 -8.28 3.03 -12.83
C GLN A 106 -8.65 1.56 -12.64
N LYS A 107 -8.21 0.68 -13.55
CA LYS A 107 -8.39 -0.77 -13.38
C LYS A 107 -7.71 -1.28 -12.12
N MET A 108 -6.54 -0.79 -11.77
CA MET A 108 -5.88 -1.18 -10.52
C MET A 108 -6.69 -0.70 -9.31
N VAL A 109 -7.17 0.55 -9.30
CA VAL A 109 -7.83 1.14 -8.11
C VAL A 109 -9.35 0.93 -8.02
N ASP A 110 -9.97 0.17 -8.94
CA ASP A 110 -11.42 -0.07 -8.93
C ASP A 110 -11.85 -0.99 -7.78
N ASN A 111 -12.95 -0.63 -7.10
CA ASN A 111 -13.50 -1.33 -5.93
C ASN A 111 -14.12 -2.70 -6.24
N LYS A 112 -14.03 -3.20 -7.49
CA LYS A 112 -14.53 -4.51 -7.93
C LYS A 112 -13.51 -5.65 -7.71
N ASN A 113 -12.94 -5.72 -6.51
CA ASN A 113 -11.87 -6.67 -6.14
C ASN A 113 -10.50 -6.39 -6.80
N ASN A 114 -10.27 -5.21 -7.38
CA ASN A 114 -8.93 -4.82 -7.81
C ASN A 114 -8.21 -4.10 -6.66
N ILE A 115 -6.91 -4.34 -6.59
CA ILE A 115 -6.08 -3.93 -5.45
C ILE A 115 -5.75 -2.45 -5.55
N ASN A 116 -6.03 -1.70 -4.49
CA ASN A 116 -5.58 -0.33 -4.39
C ASN A 116 -4.12 -0.26 -3.93
N TRP A 117 -3.25 -1.00 -4.61
CA TRP A 117 -1.92 -1.34 -4.16
C TRP A 117 -1.07 -0.10 -3.91
N ILE A 118 -1.24 0.94 -4.74
CA ILE A 118 -0.59 2.23 -4.54
C ILE A 118 -1.08 2.91 -3.24
N LEU A 119 -2.39 2.94 -2.96
CA LEU A 119 -2.88 3.51 -1.70
C LEU A 119 -2.50 2.66 -0.49
N GLU A 120 -2.57 1.33 -0.61
CA GLU A 120 -2.16 0.39 0.44
C GLU A 120 -0.68 0.55 0.80
N ASN A 121 0.21 0.74 -0.19
CA ASN A 121 1.60 1.03 0.11
C ASN A 121 1.80 2.33 0.86
N PHE A 122 0.91 3.31 0.70
CA PHE A 122 1.03 4.60 1.37
C PHE A 122 0.24 4.64 2.68
N ASN A 123 -0.31 3.52 3.12
CA ASN A 123 -1.11 3.40 4.33
C ASN A 123 -0.53 2.36 5.30
N ASP A 124 0.21 2.80 6.34
CA ASP A 124 0.69 1.95 7.43
C ASP A 124 -0.34 1.82 8.57
N GLY A 125 -1.58 1.44 8.22
CA GLY A 125 -2.70 1.37 9.18
C GLY A 125 -3.10 2.74 9.72
N ASP A 126 -2.63 3.11 10.90
CA ASP A 126 -2.90 4.42 11.53
C ASP A 126 -1.80 5.45 11.26
N THR A 127 -0.74 5.07 10.55
CA THR A 127 0.35 5.97 10.18
C THR A 127 0.39 6.17 8.65
N PRO A 128 -0.63 6.81 8.04
CA PRO A 128 -0.61 7.08 6.61
C PRO A 128 0.62 7.92 6.24
N SER A 129 1.04 7.81 4.99
CA SER A 129 2.13 8.61 4.47
C SER A 129 1.85 10.10 4.67
N GLN A 130 2.84 10.83 5.16
CA GLN A 130 2.77 12.30 5.23
C GLN A 130 3.03 12.97 3.86
N PHE A 131 3.35 12.19 2.82
CA PHE A 131 3.68 12.68 1.49
C PHE A 131 2.53 12.45 0.52
N ASN A 132 2.35 13.40 -0.40
CA ASN A 132 1.44 13.21 -1.52
C ASN A 132 2.06 12.28 -2.57
N LEU A 133 1.22 11.62 -3.36
CA LEU A 133 1.64 10.94 -4.58
C LEU A 133 0.97 11.59 -5.78
N LYS A 134 1.74 11.86 -6.84
CA LYS A 134 1.22 12.42 -8.09
C LYS A 134 1.66 11.55 -9.26
N LEU A 135 0.71 11.04 -10.03
CA LEU A 135 0.96 10.34 -11.28
C LEU A 135 0.74 11.31 -12.45
N VAL A 136 1.72 11.45 -13.34
CA VAL A 136 1.65 12.37 -14.50
C VAL A 136 2.17 11.70 -15.77
N MET A 137 1.65 12.14 -16.91
CA MET A 137 2.27 11.84 -18.20
C MET A 137 3.55 12.67 -18.39
N SER A 138 4.55 12.11 -19.06
CA SER A 138 5.81 12.79 -19.38
C SER A 138 6.26 12.48 -20.80
N THR A 139 6.56 13.53 -21.56
CA THR A 139 7.17 13.45 -22.91
C THR A 139 8.68 13.70 -22.88
N THR A 140 9.25 13.99 -21.70
CA THR A 140 10.68 14.32 -21.55
C THR A 140 11.54 13.09 -21.22
N LEU A 141 10.94 11.92 -21.05
CA LEU A 141 11.65 10.67 -20.77
C LEU A 141 12.18 10.08 -22.09
N GLY A 142 13.41 9.55 -22.06
CA GLY A 142 13.99 8.84 -23.19
C GLY A 142 13.18 7.60 -23.56
N ASN A 143 13.29 7.15 -24.81
CA ASN A 143 12.49 6.02 -25.32
C ASN A 143 12.76 4.69 -24.58
N GLU A 144 13.92 4.54 -23.96
CA GLU A 144 14.26 3.34 -23.17
C GLU A 144 13.76 3.40 -21.72
N THR A 145 13.21 4.54 -21.29
CA THR A 145 12.72 4.74 -19.92
C THR A 145 11.20 4.61 -19.89
N ASN A 146 10.68 3.59 -19.21
CA ASN A 146 9.22 3.38 -19.12
C ASN A 146 8.52 4.39 -18.20
N ALA A 147 9.17 4.75 -17.10
CA ALA A 147 8.70 5.74 -16.14
C ALA A 147 9.85 6.20 -15.26
N SER A 148 9.59 7.20 -14.42
CA SER A 148 10.50 7.55 -13.33
C SER A 148 9.75 8.06 -12.12
N THR A 149 10.30 7.78 -10.95
CA THR A 149 9.85 8.33 -9.68
C THR A 149 10.83 9.38 -9.19
N ILE A 150 10.34 10.54 -8.76
CA ILE A 150 11.16 11.59 -8.12
C ILE A 150 10.42 12.16 -6.92
N LYS A 151 11.16 12.81 -6.00
CA LYS A 151 10.58 13.61 -4.92
C LYS A 151 10.71 15.09 -5.25
N SER A 152 9.63 15.85 -5.07
CA SER A 152 9.63 17.32 -5.16
C SER A 152 8.82 17.89 -3.99
N GLY A 153 9.47 18.64 -3.12
CA GLY A 153 8.85 19.12 -1.89
C GLY A 153 8.24 17.97 -1.07
N ASN A 154 6.95 18.06 -0.75
CA ASN A 154 6.19 17.04 -0.02
C ASN A 154 5.46 16.04 -0.94
N THR A 155 5.90 15.88 -2.20
CA THR A 155 5.20 15.03 -3.19
C THR A 155 6.17 14.09 -3.88
N PHE A 156 5.83 12.81 -3.92
CA PHE A 156 6.43 11.86 -4.85
C PHE A 156 5.70 11.96 -6.19
N ILE A 157 6.45 12.09 -7.27
CA ILE A 157 5.92 12.25 -8.63
C ILE A 157 6.36 11.05 -9.45
N ILE A 158 5.39 10.24 -9.88
CA ILE A 158 5.57 9.17 -10.85
C ILE A 158 5.27 9.73 -12.24
N LYS A 159 6.28 9.74 -13.10
CA LYS A 159 6.19 10.19 -14.49
C LYS A 159 6.11 8.97 -15.40
N ILE A 160 4.97 8.77 -16.07
CA ILE A 160 4.80 7.70 -17.06
C ILE A 160 5.22 8.22 -18.44
N ASN A 161 6.07 7.47 -19.14
CA ASN A 161 6.54 7.87 -20.46
C ASN A 161 5.40 7.82 -21.50
N ALA A 162 4.99 8.98 -21.99
CA ALA A 162 3.97 9.14 -23.02
C ALA A 162 4.47 8.69 -24.40
N ASN A 163 5.78 8.84 -24.67
CA ASN A 163 6.39 8.59 -25.98
C ASN A 163 6.32 7.11 -26.40
N THR A 164 6.31 6.20 -25.42
CA THR A 164 6.29 4.74 -25.65
C THR A 164 4.93 4.11 -25.35
N LEU A 165 3.93 4.92 -24.98
CA LEU A 165 2.69 4.39 -24.44
C LEU A 165 1.97 3.47 -25.43
N SER A 166 1.95 3.80 -26.73
CA SER A 166 1.25 3.02 -27.76
C SER A 166 1.77 1.59 -27.91
N SER A 167 3.09 1.37 -27.80
CA SER A 167 3.71 0.05 -27.98
C SER A 167 3.64 -0.86 -26.75
N ARG A 168 3.39 -0.30 -25.57
CA ARG A 168 3.38 -1.04 -24.31
C ARG A 168 2.12 -1.85 -24.10
N THR A 169 2.26 -3.07 -23.57
CA THR A 169 1.11 -3.86 -23.15
C THR A 169 0.47 -3.28 -21.89
N THR A 170 -0.80 -3.59 -21.67
CA THR A 170 -1.56 -3.19 -20.49
C THR A 170 -0.97 -3.78 -19.22
N LEU A 171 -0.58 -5.06 -19.26
CA LEU A 171 0.09 -5.73 -18.14
C LEU A 171 1.49 -5.15 -17.87
N GLY A 172 2.28 -4.87 -18.93
CA GLY A 172 3.58 -4.20 -18.79
C GLY A 172 3.47 -2.76 -18.27
N LEU A 173 2.38 -2.06 -18.58
CA LEU A 173 2.08 -0.76 -18.01
C LEU A 173 1.67 -0.87 -16.53
N ALA A 174 0.82 -1.84 -16.18
CA ALA A 174 0.47 -2.12 -14.79
C ALA A 174 1.71 -2.43 -13.95
N ARG A 175 2.61 -3.28 -14.46
CA ARG A 175 3.92 -3.58 -13.83
C ARG A 175 4.68 -2.30 -13.54
N THR A 176 4.73 -1.38 -14.49
CA THR A 176 5.47 -0.12 -14.31
C THR A 176 4.83 0.76 -13.25
N VAL A 177 3.50 0.88 -13.25
CA VAL A 177 2.78 1.64 -12.21
C VAL A 177 3.06 1.05 -10.82
N ILE A 178 3.07 -0.28 -10.69
CA ILE A 178 3.44 -0.96 -9.45
C ILE A 178 4.91 -0.68 -9.09
N HIS A 179 5.83 -0.91 -10.02
CA HIS A 179 7.28 -0.72 -9.82
C HIS A 179 7.62 0.69 -9.32
N GLU A 180 7.08 1.72 -9.97
CA GLU A 180 7.26 3.11 -9.55
C GLU A 180 6.58 3.42 -8.21
N GLY A 181 5.43 2.80 -7.92
CA GLY A 181 4.81 2.92 -6.60
C GLY A 181 5.68 2.33 -5.49
N ILE A 182 6.46 1.26 -5.75
CA ILE A 182 7.41 0.72 -4.76
C ILE A 182 8.54 1.70 -4.56
N HIS A 183 9.10 2.28 -5.63
CA HIS A 183 10.11 3.34 -5.50
C HIS A 183 9.60 4.48 -4.63
N ALA A 184 8.39 4.96 -4.91
CA ALA A 184 7.81 6.06 -4.17
C ALA A 184 7.66 5.70 -2.68
N ARG A 185 7.25 4.48 -2.38
CA ARG A 185 7.13 3.97 -1.01
C ARG A 185 8.47 3.79 -0.30
N LEU A 186 9.42 3.10 -0.90
CA LEU A 186 10.73 2.90 -0.28
C LEU A 186 11.40 4.24 0.03
N ARG A 187 11.35 5.18 -0.93
CA ARG A 187 11.89 6.52 -0.75
C ARG A 187 11.08 7.33 0.28
N GLU A 188 9.78 7.10 0.39
CA GLU A 188 8.96 7.68 1.45
C GLU A 188 9.51 7.33 2.85
N PHE A 189 9.85 6.06 3.11
CA PHE A 189 10.48 5.66 4.37
C PHE A 189 11.78 6.42 4.64
N LEU A 190 12.62 6.62 3.62
CA LEU A 190 13.85 7.43 3.72
C LEU A 190 13.55 8.89 4.09
N PHE A 191 12.53 9.49 3.50
CA PHE A 191 12.23 10.91 3.71
C PHE A 191 11.33 11.19 4.91
N ARG A 192 10.65 10.18 5.47
CA ARG A 192 9.76 10.32 6.64
C ARG A 192 10.44 10.97 7.84
N LYS A 193 11.75 10.77 7.99
CA LYS A 193 12.57 11.30 9.10
C LYS A 193 13.59 12.37 8.65
N GLY A 194 13.30 13.09 7.57
CA GLY A 194 14.12 14.23 7.14
C GLY A 194 15.22 13.89 6.14
N GLY A 195 15.12 12.75 5.44
CA GLY A 195 16.03 12.39 4.36
C GLY A 195 17.31 11.66 4.81
N THR A 196 17.36 11.24 6.07
CA THR A 196 18.33 10.28 6.58
C THR A 196 17.62 8.98 6.91
N VAL A 197 18.09 7.85 6.38
CA VAL A 197 17.66 6.55 6.91
C VAL A 197 18.46 6.29 8.18
N SER A 198 17.79 6.01 9.29
CA SER A 198 18.42 5.45 10.47
C SER A 198 18.23 3.94 10.48
N LYS A 199 19.25 3.20 10.93
CA LYS A 199 19.14 1.76 11.22
C LYS A 199 17.98 1.46 12.18
N ASN A 200 17.65 2.39 13.06
CA ASN A 200 16.63 2.21 14.10
C ASN A 200 15.21 2.36 13.55
N ASP A 201 15.02 3.10 12.45
CA ASP A 201 13.70 3.36 11.88
C ASP A 201 13.33 2.29 10.85
N PHE A 202 14.29 1.92 9.98
CA PHE A 202 14.07 0.95 8.92
C PHE A 202 15.35 0.12 8.67
N PRO A 203 15.66 -0.89 9.51
CA PRO A 203 16.93 -1.59 9.44
C PRO A 203 17.21 -2.23 8.08
N GLY A 204 16.17 -2.82 7.46
CA GLY A 204 16.27 -3.41 6.12
C GLY A 204 16.45 -2.37 5.00
N VAL A 205 15.88 -1.17 5.11
CA VAL A 205 16.08 -0.09 4.13
C VAL A 205 17.45 0.55 4.31
N TYR A 206 17.86 0.77 5.57
CA TYR A 206 19.12 1.42 5.94
C TYR A 206 20.33 0.69 5.39
N GLU A 207 20.35 -0.64 5.53
CA GLU A 207 21.48 -1.44 5.07
C GLU A 207 21.65 -1.36 3.55
N TYR A 208 20.55 -1.48 2.80
CA TYR A 208 20.56 -1.36 1.35
C TYR A 208 20.97 0.03 0.90
N TYR A 209 20.40 1.08 1.51
CA TYR A 209 20.73 2.48 1.25
C TYR A 209 22.24 2.75 1.41
N ARG A 210 22.85 2.25 2.48
CA ARG A 210 24.27 2.44 2.77
C ARG A 210 25.18 1.64 1.82
N ILE A 211 24.82 0.42 1.48
CA ILE A 211 25.67 -0.49 0.69
C ILE A 211 25.61 -0.18 -0.80
N TYR A 212 24.40 0.03 -1.33
CA TYR A 212 24.16 0.09 -2.77
C TYR A 212 23.97 1.51 -3.32
N GLN A 213 23.98 2.53 -2.44
CA GLN A 213 23.88 3.94 -2.81
C GLN A 213 22.75 4.15 -3.82
N ASP A 214 22.97 4.76 -4.98
CA ASP A 214 21.91 5.10 -5.95
C ASP A 214 21.06 3.91 -6.45
N ASN A 215 21.51 2.66 -6.30
CA ASN A 215 20.79 1.47 -6.73
C ASN A 215 20.07 0.73 -5.58
N TRP A 216 20.01 1.32 -4.38
CA TRP A 216 19.52 0.65 -3.18
C TRP A 216 18.07 0.19 -3.26
N ASP A 217 17.21 0.97 -3.90
CA ASP A 217 15.78 0.69 -4.00
C ASP A 217 15.52 -0.48 -4.94
N HIS A 218 16.19 -0.57 -6.10
CA HIS A 218 16.11 -1.75 -6.95
C HIS A 218 16.62 -3.02 -6.25
N GLN A 219 17.72 -2.93 -5.49
CA GLN A 219 18.26 -4.07 -4.75
C GLN A 219 17.24 -4.58 -3.72
N GLN A 220 16.63 -3.65 -2.97
CA GLN A 220 15.61 -3.99 -2.00
C GLN A 220 14.33 -4.52 -2.66
N MET A 221 13.95 -3.97 -3.81
CA MET A 221 12.82 -4.46 -4.60
C MET A 221 13.04 -5.87 -5.09
N ALA A 222 14.24 -6.18 -5.57
CA ALA A 222 14.58 -7.51 -6.04
C ALA A 222 14.53 -8.53 -4.89
N ASP A 223 15.09 -8.21 -3.72
CA ASP A 223 15.12 -9.17 -2.62
C ASP A 223 13.74 -9.36 -1.94
N PHE A 224 12.92 -8.31 -1.85
CA PHE A 224 11.71 -8.36 -1.00
C PHE A 224 10.39 -8.04 -1.70
N TYR A 225 10.40 -7.29 -2.81
CA TYR A 225 9.16 -6.80 -3.42
C TYR A 225 8.80 -7.44 -4.76
N ARG A 226 9.62 -8.34 -5.33
CA ARG A 226 9.22 -9.07 -6.55
C ARG A 226 7.91 -9.83 -6.38
N GLY A 227 7.74 -10.53 -5.25
CA GLY A 227 6.49 -11.23 -4.95
C GLY A 227 5.30 -10.28 -4.83
N THR A 228 5.53 -9.05 -4.34
CA THR A 228 4.51 -8.00 -4.30
C THR A 228 4.13 -7.55 -5.71
N ILE A 229 5.11 -7.36 -6.61
CA ILE A 229 4.85 -7.02 -8.03
C ILE A 229 4.07 -8.15 -8.70
N ALA A 230 4.51 -9.40 -8.55
CA ALA A 230 3.87 -10.56 -9.16
C ALA A 230 2.41 -10.72 -8.71
N LYS A 231 2.15 -10.57 -7.40
CA LYS A 231 0.79 -10.60 -6.85
C LYS A 231 -0.08 -9.48 -7.41
N GLY A 232 0.43 -8.25 -7.47
CA GLY A 232 -0.30 -7.11 -8.02
C GLY A 232 -0.63 -7.29 -9.51
N LEU A 233 0.30 -7.85 -10.28
CA LEU A 233 0.06 -8.22 -11.69
C LEU A 233 -1.01 -9.29 -11.84
N LYS A 234 -0.92 -10.35 -11.03
CA LYS A 234 -1.91 -11.44 -11.03
C LYS A 234 -3.31 -10.92 -10.72
N GLN A 235 -3.44 -10.03 -9.76
CA GLN A 235 -4.72 -9.40 -9.42
C GLN A 235 -5.24 -8.52 -10.56
N PHE A 236 -4.40 -7.63 -11.11
CA PHE A 236 -4.76 -6.76 -12.24
C PHE A 236 -5.26 -7.56 -13.45
N ASP A 237 -4.63 -8.70 -13.72
CA ASP A 237 -4.91 -9.57 -14.85
C ASP A 237 -5.95 -10.66 -14.55
N ASN A 238 -6.58 -10.61 -13.37
CA ASN A 238 -7.54 -11.61 -12.89
C ASN A 238 -7.02 -13.06 -13.02
N GLY A 239 -5.72 -13.27 -12.81
CA GLY A 239 -5.07 -14.58 -12.82
C GLY A 239 -5.10 -15.32 -14.15
N GLN A 240 -5.12 -14.63 -15.30
CA GLN A 240 -5.13 -15.26 -16.62
C GLN A 240 -3.84 -16.02 -16.98
N HIS A 241 -2.76 -15.84 -16.23
CA HIS A 241 -1.47 -16.48 -16.45
C HIS A 241 -1.01 -17.30 -15.22
N THR A 242 0.06 -18.07 -15.38
CA THR A 242 0.64 -18.87 -14.30
C THR A 242 1.37 -18.00 -13.27
N ASP A 243 1.53 -18.49 -12.04
CA ASP A 243 2.34 -17.79 -11.02
C ASP A 243 3.76 -17.52 -11.50
N GLN A 244 4.35 -18.50 -12.19
CA GLN A 244 5.69 -18.36 -12.74
C GLN A 244 5.80 -17.23 -13.77
N PHE A 245 4.76 -17.01 -14.58
CA PHE A 245 4.73 -15.91 -15.52
C PHE A 245 4.75 -14.55 -14.80
N TYR A 246 3.95 -14.38 -13.75
CA TYR A 246 3.95 -13.13 -12.98
C TYR A 246 5.26 -12.91 -12.22
N ASP A 247 5.85 -13.97 -11.68
CA ASP A 247 7.17 -13.93 -11.05
C ASP A 247 8.27 -13.54 -12.06
N ASP A 248 8.21 -14.07 -13.28
CA ASP A 248 9.12 -13.69 -14.36
C ASP A 248 8.93 -12.23 -14.77
N MET A 249 7.68 -11.79 -14.93
CA MET A 249 7.35 -10.41 -15.27
C MET A 249 7.83 -9.41 -14.22
N ALA A 250 7.83 -9.77 -12.93
CA ALA A 250 8.29 -8.92 -11.83
C ALA A 250 9.77 -8.54 -11.91
N TRP A 251 10.59 -9.25 -12.70
CA TRP A 251 12.00 -8.95 -12.89
C TRP A 251 12.29 -7.79 -13.84
N GLU A 252 11.34 -7.40 -14.69
CA GLU A 252 11.58 -6.32 -15.62
C GLU A 252 11.77 -4.99 -14.85
N GLY A 253 12.89 -4.30 -15.10
CA GLY A 253 13.34 -3.14 -14.32
C GLY A 253 14.26 -3.48 -13.13
N LEU A 254 14.44 -4.77 -12.80
CA LEU A 254 15.32 -5.25 -11.72
C LEU A 254 16.43 -6.21 -12.21
N ALA A 255 16.36 -6.59 -13.49
CA ALA A 255 17.22 -7.55 -14.14
C ALA A 255 18.03 -6.91 -15.27
N ASN A 256 19.17 -7.54 -15.60
CA ASN A 256 19.92 -7.21 -16.80
C ASN A 256 19.21 -7.77 -18.04
N ILE A 257 18.20 -7.03 -18.49
CA ILE A 257 17.46 -7.29 -19.72
C ILE A 257 17.90 -6.23 -20.70
N VAL A 258 18.47 -6.69 -21.82
CA VAL A 258 18.90 -5.80 -22.88
C VAL A 258 17.69 -5.21 -23.61
N ASP A 259 17.79 -3.95 -23.99
CA ASP A 259 16.84 -3.30 -24.87
C ASP A 259 16.94 -3.83 -26.32
N ALA A 260 16.10 -3.30 -27.21
CA ALA A 260 16.11 -3.68 -28.64
C ALA A 260 17.43 -3.34 -29.36
N ASN A 261 18.30 -2.53 -28.74
CA ASN A 261 19.61 -2.14 -29.25
C ASN A 261 20.75 -2.92 -28.57
N ASN A 262 20.43 -4.00 -27.86
CA ASN A 262 21.38 -4.83 -27.12
C ASN A 262 22.15 -4.06 -26.03
N ARG A 263 21.58 -2.95 -25.53
CA ARG A 263 22.13 -2.22 -24.39
C ARG A 263 21.52 -2.80 -23.12
N PRO A 264 22.33 -3.24 -22.15
CA PRO A 264 21.79 -3.68 -20.87
C PRO A 264 21.12 -2.50 -20.18
N ASN A 265 20.00 -2.74 -19.49
CA ASN A 265 19.58 -1.81 -18.46
C ASN A 265 20.77 -1.61 -17.51
N GLU A 266 21.20 -0.37 -17.29
CA GLU A 266 22.32 -0.02 -16.37
C GLU A 266 22.01 -0.39 -14.90
N ILE A 267 20.84 -0.95 -14.66
CA ILE A 267 20.26 -1.28 -13.37
C ILE A 267 20.07 -2.80 -13.32
N TYR A 268 21.01 -3.50 -12.71
CA TYR A 268 20.87 -4.93 -12.38
C TYR A 268 21.19 -5.18 -10.92
N THR A 269 20.47 -6.15 -10.34
CA THR A 269 20.51 -6.42 -8.90
C THR A 269 21.40 -7.61 -8.56
N GLU A 270 21.88 -7.71 -7.32
CA GLU A 270 22.65 -8.88 -6.86
C GLU A 270 21.78 -10.13 -6.86
N ALA A 271 20.49 -9.99 -6.61
CA ALA A 271 19.52 -11.08 -6.72
C ALA A 271 19.46 -11.66 -8.14
N TRP A 272 19.50 -10.81 -9.16
CA TRP A 272 19.53 -11.25 -10.56
C TRP A 272 20.77 -12.08 -10.88
N LYS A 273 21.96 -11.65 -10.40
CA LYS A 273 23.22 -12.36 -10.65
C LYS A 273 23.26 -13.77 -10.06
N LYS A 274 22.47 -14.02 -9.00
CA LYS A 274 22.39 -15.32 -8.34
C LYS A 274 21.53 -16.33 -9.10
N LEU A 275 20.73 -15.87 -10.07
CA LEU A 275 19.94 -16.76 -10.91
C LEU A 275 20.84 -17.54 -11.87
N THR A 276 20.47 -18.79 -12.11
CA THR A 276 21.07 -19.64 -13.15
C THR A 276 20.78 -19.08 -14.55
N ASP A 277 21.62 -19.43 -15.52
CA ASP A 277 21.41 -19.03 -16.92
C ASP A 277 20.04 -19.50 -17.46
N THR A 278 19.57 -20.67 -17.02
CA THR A 278 18.25 -21.20 -17.38
C THR A 278 17.12 -20.29 -16.88
N GLU A 279 17.18 -19.86 -15.62
CA GLU A 279 16.19 -18.93 -15.05
C GLU A 279 16.25 -17.58 -15.75
N GLN A 280 17.45 -17.02 -15.95
CA GLN A 280 17.61 -15.74 -16.63
C GLN A 280 17.04 -15.79 -18.06
N ASN A 281 17.30 -16.87 -18.80
CA ASN A 281 16.79 -17.02 -20.16
C ASN A 281 15.27 -17.20 -20.18
N ARG A 282 14.69 -17.94 -19.23
CA ARG A 282 13.23 -18.06 -19.11
C ARG A 282 12.60 -16.68 -18.87
N ILE A 283 13.12 -15.92 -17.91
CA ILE A 283 12.63 -14.58 -17.56
C ILE A 283 12.72 -13.64 -18.77
N LYS A 284 13.86 -13.61 -19.46
CA LYS A 284 14.05 -12.81 -20.69
C LYS A 284 13.03 -13.19 -21.76
N ASN A 285 12.80 -14.48 -21.99
CA ASN A 285 11.85 -14.96 -22.98
C ASN A 285 10.41 -14.62 -22.62
N THR A 286 10.02 -14.78 -21.34
CA THR A 286 8.68 -14.40 -20.85
C THR A 286 8.41 -12.92 -21.10
N ILE A 287 9.34 -12.04 -20.73
CA ILE A 287 9.20 -10.59 -20.88
C ILE A 287 9.20 -10.19 -22.35
N ALA A 288 10.08 -10.77 -23.18
CA ALA A 288 10.14 -10.48 -24.61
C ALA A 288 8.86 -10.91 -25.33
N ASN A 289 8.31 -12.07 -24.96
CA ASN A 289 7.05 -12.57 -25.49
C ASN A 289 5.88 -11.66 -25.10
N GLU A 290 5.77 -11.27 -23.82
CA GLU A 290 4.73 -10.34 -23.36
C GLU A 290 4.81 -9.00 -24.11
N LYS A 291 5.99 -8.40 -24.24
CA LYS A 291 6.16 -7.15 -25.02
C LYS A 291 5.68 -7.26 -26.47
N SER A 292 5.91 -8.42 -27.08
CA SER A 292 5.58 -8.66 -28.49
C SER A 292 4.09 -8.94 -28.68
N ASN A 293 3.52 -9.79 -27.83
CA ASN A 293 2.24 -10.46 -28.07
C ASN A 293 1.13 -10.08 -27.07
N GLY A 294 1.47 -9.46 -25.95
CA GLY A 294 0.50 -9.09 -24.92
C GLY A 294 -0.46 -7.98 -25.35
N ASN A 295 -1.59 -7.88 -24.64
CA ASN A 295 -2.67 -6.95 -24.99
C ASN A 295 -2.25 -5.49 -24.81
N LYS A 296 -2.28 -4.69 -25.88
CA LYS A 296 -1.91 -3.27 -25.90
C LYS A 296 -3.09 -2.31 -25.71
N THR A 297 -4.31 -2.84 -25.65
CA THR A 297 -5.55 -2.07 -25.55
C THR A 297 -6.16 -2.22 -24.15
N CYS A 298 -6.37 -1.10 -23.47
CA CYS A 298 -7.08 -1.08 -22.20
C CYS A 298 -8.55 -0.73 -22.44
N VAL A 299 -9.44 -1.63 -22.03
CA VAL A 299 -10.89 -1.43 -22.03
C VAL A 299 -11.33 -1.27 -20.57
N LYS A 300 -12.10 -0.21 -20.28
CA LYS A 300 -12.68 0.05 -18.95
C LYS A 300 -13.81 -0.95 -18.66
#